data_AF-A0A382ZF27-F1
#
_entry.id   AF-A0A382ZF27-F1
#
_cell.length_a   1.000
_cell.length_b   1.000
_cell.length_c   1.000
_cell.angle_alpha   90.00
_cell.angle_beta   90.00
_cell.angle_gamma   90.00
#
_symmetry.space_group_name_H-M   'P 1'
#
loop_
_entity.id
_entity.type
_entity.pdbx_description
1 polymer ?
#
loop_
_entity_poly.entity_id
_entity_poly.type
_entity_poly.pdbx_seq_one_letter_code
_entity_poly.pdbx_strand_id
1 'polypeptide(L)'
;NEERRWAWLYRIHLLRGMGSYSEALAWVCLECEINPNNVEAQALKEQLKTLLHLIPPKIVTGKRKKKIPSIVEWDGVGGMSEVKMTLERDVILPLQEPELYERYKVSLPNGILFYGPPGCGKTFIARKLADHMDFYFVEIKPSDLASIYVHGGQKLIGSMFDAAEKNSPSILFVDELDALVPSREGDDVGHHYRAEVNEFLVQLNECSKKDILVIGATNFITNIDRAVQRPGRMDKKIFIGPPDFEARNELLHIFLK
;
A
#
# COMPACT_ATOMS: atom_id res chain seq x y z
N ASN A 1 -19.81 -28.54 -3.88
CA ASN A 1 -20.18 -29.58 -2.91
C ASN A 1 -19.51 -29.23 -1.59
N GLU A 2 -20.27 -28.83 -0.59
CA GLU A 2 -19.79 -28.21 0.66
C GLU A 2 -18.84 -29.12 1.45
N GLU A 3 -19.12 -30.43 1.46
CA GLU A 3 -18.29 -31.44 2.12
C GLU A 3 -16.85 -31.48 1.57
N ARG A 4 -16.69 -31.31 0.25
CA ARG A 4 -15.36 -31.27 -0.39
C ARG A 4 -14.57 -30.03 0.05
N ARG A 5 -15.26 -28.92 0.30
CA ARG A 5 -14.67 -27.69 0.80
C ARG A 5 -14.23 -27.85 2.25
N TRP A 6 -15.04 -28.48 3.10
CA TRP A 6 -14.66 -28.80 4.48
C TRP A 6 -13.44 -29.72 4.55
N ALA A 7 -13.40 -30.78 3.73
CA ALA A 7 -12.25 -31.68 3.65
C ALA A 7 -10.97 -30.94 3.22
N TRP A 8 -11.10 -29.97 2.32
CA TRP A 8 -9.99 -29.13 1.88
C TRP A 8 -9.52 -28.15 2.97
N LEU A 9 -10.41 -27.40 3.62
CA LEU A 9 -10.05 -26.53 4.74
C LEU A 9 -9.37 -27.32 5.88
N TYR A 10 -9.87 -28.52 6.16
CA TYR A 10 -9.24 -29.44 7.11
C TYR A 10 -7.84 -29.88 6.67
N ARG A 11 -7.65 -30.17 5.38
CA ARG A 11 -6.34 -30.48 4.80
C ARG A 11 -5.35 -29.32 4.95
N ILE A 12 -5.77 -28.08 4.71
CA ILE A 12 -4.94 -26.89 4.93
C ILE A 12 -4.48 -26.84 6.39
N HIS A 13 -5.40 -27.05 7.33
CA HIS A 13 -5.10 -27.04 8.76
C HIS A 13 -4.10 -28.13 9.15
N LEU A 14 -4.30 -29.35 8.66
CA LEU A 14 -3.40 -30.48 8.88
C LEU A 14 -1.99 -30.23 8.31
N LEU A 15 -1.89 -29.78 7.06
CA LEU A 15 -0.61 -29.49 6.42
C LEU A 15 0.17 -28.41 7.18
N ARG A 16 -0.53 -27.39 7.68
CA ARG A 16 0.06 -26.36 8.53
C ARG A 16 0.57 -26.93 9.85
N GLY A 17 -0.20 -27.81 10.51
CA GLY A 17 0.23 -28.50 11.73
C GLY A 17 1.44 -29.42 11.54
N MET A 18 1.59 -29.99 10.35
CA MET A 18 2.75 -30.83 9.97
C MET A 18 3.97 -30.02 9.51
N GLY A 19 3.86 -28.69 9.37
CA GLY A 19 4.94 -27.84 8.87
C GLY A 19 5.13 -27.85 7.35
N SER A 20 4.23 -28.50 6.59
CA SER A 20 4.24 -28.52 5.12
C SER A 20 3.65 -27.23 4.53
N TYR A 21 4.32 -26.09 4.78
CA TYR A 21 3.80 -24.76 4.46
C TYR A 21 3.64 -24.50 2.95
N SER A 22 4.47 -25.10 2.11
CA SER A 22 4.40 -24.96 0.64
C SER A 22 3.12 -25.58 0.08
N GLU A 23 2.78 -26.79 0.50
CA GLU A 23 1.54 -27.46 0.12
C GLU A 23 0.33 -26.75 0.70
N ALA A 24 0.40 -26.33 1.97
CA ALA A 24 -0.65 -25.52 2.58
C ALA A 24 -0.90 -24.23 1.78
N LEU A 25 0.16 -23.55 1.33
CA LEU A 25 0.03 -22.32 0.54
C LEU A 25 -0.66 -22.58 -0.80
N ALA A 26 -0.31 -23.66 -1.50
CA ALA A 26 -0.95 -24.01 -2.77
C ALA A 26 -2.47 -24.21 -2.58
N TRP A 27 -2.85 -24.97 -1.55
CA TRP A 27 -4.26 -25.18 -1.22
C TRP A 27 -4.96 -23.89 -0.77
N VAL A 28 -4.30 -22.99 -0.07
CA VAL A 28 -4.90 -21.71 0.32
C VAL A 28 -5.06 -20.77 -0.87
N CYS A 29 -4.10 -20.76 -1.81
CA CYS A 29 -4.21 -19.99 -3.05
C CYS A 29 -5.45 -20.38 -3.85
N LEU A 30 -5.70 -21.68 -4.00
CA LEU A 30 -6.87 -22.18 -4.70
C LEU A 30 -8.18 -21.78 -3.99
N GLU A 31 -8.20 -21.68 -2.65
CA GLU A 31 -9.40 -21.28 -1.89
C GLU A 31 -9.68 -19.79 -2.08
N CYS A 32 -8.63 -18.97 -2.18
CA CYS A 32 -8.76 -17.55 -2.51
C CYS A 32 -9.26 -17.34 -3.94
N GLU A 33 -8.91 -18.22 -4.89
CA GLU A 33 -9.41 -18.16 -6.27
C GLU A 33 -10.88 -18.58 -6.36
N ILE A 34 -11.25 -19.66 -5.67
CA ILE A 34 -12.62 -20.19 -5.68
C ILE A 34 -13.57 -19.31 -4.83
N ASN A 35 -13.06 -18.71 -3.76
CA ASN A 35 -13.84 -17.84 -2.89
C ASN A 35 -13.07 -16.56 -2.53
N PRO A 36 -13.09 -15.55 -3.43
CA PRO A 36 -12.37 -14.29 -3.24
C PRO A 36 -12.78 -13.55 -1.98
N ASN A 37 -14.02 -13.72 -1.51
CA ASN A 37 -14.54 -13.03 -0.33
C ASN A 37 -14.09 -13.66 1.00
N ASN A 38 -13.37 -14.80 0.97
CA ASN A 38 -12.89 -15.47 2.17
C ASN A 38 -11.65 -14.77 2.73
N VAL A 39 -11.87 -13.74 3.56
CA VAL A 39 -10.79 -12.93 4.17
C VAL A 39 -9.84 -13.78 5.02
N GLU A 40 -10.34 -14.83 5.67
CA GLU A 40 -9.52 -15.74 6.49
C GLU A 40 -8.50 -16.52 5.64
N ALA A 41 -8.94 -17.01 4.46
CA ALA A 41 -8.04 -17.66 3.50
C ALA A 41 -7.00 -16.67 2.94
N GLN A 42 -7.40 -15.44 2.66
CA GLN A 42 -6.47 -14.41 2.19
C GLN A 42 -5.40 -14.06 3.24
N ALA A 43 -5.79 -13.90 4.51
CA ALA A 43 -4.86 -13.64 5.60
C ALA A 43 -3.90 -14.83 5.83
N LEU A 44 -4.41 -16.07 5.76
CA LEU A 44 -3.61 -17.27 5.84
C LEU A 44 -2.61 -17.40 4.67
N LYS A 45 -3.01 -17.00 3.46
CA LYS A 45 -2.15 -16.98 2.27
C LYS A 45 -0.92 -16.11 2.52
N GLU A 46 -1.13 -14.89 3.02
CA GLU A 46 -0.05 -13.96 3.31
C GLU A 46 0.86 -14.47 4.44
N GLN A 47 0.28 -15.06 5.51
CA GLN A 47 1.07 -15.69 6.57
C GLN A 47 1.99 -16.80 6.04
N LEU A 48 1.46 -17.69 5.20
CA LEU A 48 2.24 -18.82 4.67
C LEU A 48 3.35 -18.35 3.73
N LYS A 49 3.12 -17.31 2.92
CA LYS A 49 4.17 -16.68 2.13
C LYS A 49 5.29 -16.11 3.00
N THR A 50 4.95 -15.50 4.13
CA THR A 50 5.94 -15.02 5.09
C THR A 50 6.73 -16.16 5.74
N LEU A 51 6.05 -17.24 6.17
CA LEU A 51 6.70 -18.42 6.75
C LEU A 51 7.65 -19.13 5.78
N LEU A 52 7.33 -19.12 4.48
CA LEU A 52 8.17 -19.68 3.42
C LEU A 52 9.29 -18.74 2.95
N HIS A 53 9.47 -17.58 3.60
CA HIS A 53 10.41 -16.54 3.17
C HIS A 53 10.19 -16.04 1.73
N LEU A 54 9.01 -16.30 1.15
CA LEU A 54 8.62 -15.74 -0.14
C LEU A 54 8.36 -14.23 -0.02
N ILE A 55 8.01 -13.78 1.18
CA ILE A 55 7.87 -12.37 1.55
C ILE A 55 8.64 -12.15 2.86
N PRO A 56 9.41 -11.05 2.99
CA PRO A 56 10.11 -10.73 4.23
C PRO A 56 9.15 -10.62 5.43
N PRO A 57 9.57 -11.08 6.63
CA PRO A 57 8.75 -10.99 7.84
C PRO A 57 8.45 -9.52 8.16
N LYS A 58 7.17 -9.21 8.31
CA LYS A 58 6.72 -7.84 8.52
C LYS A 58 6.57 -7.53 10.02
N ILE A 59 6.81 -6.28 10.38
CA ILE A 59 6.69 -5.79 11.77
C ILE A 59 5.21 -5.45 12.02
N VAL A 60 4.60 -6.10 13.01
CA VAL A 60 3.20 -5.87 13.41
C VAL A 60 3.05 -4.44 13.91
N THR A 61 2.13 -3.67 13.34
CA THR A 61 1.87 -2.30 13.82
C THR A 61 0.40 -1.90 13.68
N GLY A 62 -0.15 -1.40 14.80
CA GLY A 62 -1.31 -0.51 14.88
C GLY A 62 -2.70 -1.17 14.89
N LYS A 63 -3.54 -0.78 15.85
CA LYS A 63 -4.99 -1.01 15.82
C LYS A 63 -5.67 0.21 15.17
N ARG A 64 -6.21 0.05 13.96
CA ARG A 64 -6.96 1.12 13.27
C ARG A 64 -8.43 1.14 13.70
N LYS A 65 -8.98 2.33 13.95
CA LYS A 65 -10.28 2.50 14.65
C LYS A 65 -11.52 2.65 13.75
N LYS A 66 -11.38 2.92 12.45
CA LYS A 66 -12.52 3.28 11.58
C LYS A 66 -13.01 2.09 10.74
N LYS A 67 -14.33 1.89 10.69
CA LYS A 67 -14.96 0.89 9.80
C LYS A 67 -14.88 1.40 8.36
N ILE A 68 -14.19 0.66 7.52
CA ILE A 68 -14.10 0.91 6.08
C ILE A 68 -15.28 0.19 5.38
N PRO A 69 -15.96 0.82 4.42
CA PRO A 69 -17.06 0.19 3.68
C PRO A 69 -16.59 -1.04 2.92
N SER A 70 -17.42 -2.09 2.85
CA SER A 70 -17.08 -3.39 2.27
C SER A 70 -17.08 -3.45 0.75
N ILE A 71 -17.82 -2.55 0.08
CA ILE A 71 -17.90 -2.47 -1.38
C ILE A 71 -17.00 -1.34 -1.85
N VAL A 72 -16.18 -1.63 -2.86
CA VAL A 72 -15.24 -0.67 -3.47
C VAL A 72 -15.78 -0.18 -4.80
N GLU A 73 -16.22 1.06 -4.84
CA GLU A 73 -16.70 1.72 -6.07
C GLU A 73 -15.59 2.60 -6.63
N TRP A 74 -15.04 2.19 -7.78
CA TRP A 74 -13.95 2.90 -8.46
C TRP A 74 -14.49 3.91 -9.49
N ASP A 75 -15.39 4.78 -9.06
CA ASP A 75 -16.06 5.73 -9.96
C ASP A 75 -15.08 6.67 -10.66
N GLY A 76 -15.13 6.69 -11.99
CA GLY A 76 -14.26 7.53 -12.82
C GLY A 76 -12.86 6.96 -13.07
N VAL A 77 -12.51 5.82 -12.46
CA VAL A 77 -11.26 5.10 -12.77
C VAL A 77 -11.58 4.02 -13.81
N GLY A 78 -11.36 4.31 -15.08
CA GLY A 78 -11.55 3.32 -16.16
C GLY A 78 -10.43 2.26 -16.18
N GLY A 79 -10.81 0.99 -16.29
CA GLY A 79 -9.93 -0.18 -16.34
C GLY A 79 -9.00 -0.32 -15.14
N MET A 80 -7.71 -0.62 -15.39
CA MET A 80 -6.70 -0.87 -14.33
C MET A 80 -7.06 -2.02 -13.37
N SER A 81 -7.68 -3.07 -13.90
CA SER A 81 -8.22 -4.19 -13.12
C SER A 81 -7.18 -4.81 -12.17
N GLU A 82 -5.95 -5.00 -12.63
CA GLU A 82 -4.86 -5.55 -11.81
C GLU A 82 -4.45 -4.61 -10.67
N VAL A 83 -4.42 -3.30 -10.91
CA VAL A 83 -4.10 -2.28 -9.91
C VAL A 83 -5.20 -2.24 -8.84
N LYS A 84 -6.47 -2.23 -9.26
CA LYS A 84 -7.64 -2.26 -8.37
C LYS A 84 -7.62 -3.51 -7.48
N MET A 85 -7.45 -4.69 -8.08
CA MET A 85 -7.36 -5.95 -7.34
C MET A 85 -6.19 -5.97 -6.35
N THR A 86 -5.05 -5.39 -6.74
CA THR A 86 -3.88 -5.31 -5.84
C THR A 86 -4.13 -4.37 -4.67
N LEU A 87 -4.75 -3.20 -4.92
CA LEU A 87 -5.13 -2.26 -3.86
C LEU A 87 -6.18 -2.87 -2.92
N GLU A 88 -7.17 -3.56 -3.46
CA GLU A 88 -8.19 -4.24 -2.66
C GLU A 88 -7.58 -5.30 -1.75
N ARG A 89 -6.80 -6.22 -2.33
CA ARG A 89 -6.19 -7.35 -1.61
C ARG A 89 -5.12 -6.91 -0.60
N ASP A 90 -4.24 -6.00 -1.00
CA ASP A 90 -3.03 -5.68 -0.23
C ASP A 90 -3.18 -4.44 0.66
N VAL A 91 -4.24 -3.64 0.46
CA VAL A 91 -4.45 -2.39 1.19
C VAL A 91 -5.83 -2.35 1.85
N ILE A 92 -6.91 -2.42 1.08
CA ILE A 92 -8.27 -2.23 1.62
C ILE A 92 -8.63 -3.35 2.60
N LEU A 93 -8.46 -4.62 2.20
CA LEU A 93 -8.80 -5.78 3.02
C LEU A 93 -8.03 -5.84 4.35
N PRO A 94 -6.69 -5.66 4.38
CA PRO A 94 -5.95 -5.57 5.64
C PRO A 94 -6.44 -4.45 6.55
N LEU A 95 -6.83 -3.30 5.98
CA LEU A 95 -7.30 -2.15 6.75
C LEU A 95 -8.75 -2.29 7.22
N GLN A 96 -9.58 -3.04 6.49
CA GLN A 96 -10.96 -3.37 6.88
C GLN A 96 -10.99 -4.34 8.05
N GLU A 97 -10.13 -5.37 8.06
CA GLU A 97 -10.13 -6.46 9.05
C GLU A 97 -8.79 -6.58 9.81
N PRO A 98 -8.33 -5.54 10.52
CA PRO A 98 -7.00 -5.50 11.11
C PRO A 98 -6.77 -6.59 12.15
N GLU A 99 -7.80 -6.96 12.95
CA GLU A 99 -7.70 -8.00 13.97
C GLU A 99 -7.46 -9.39 13.38
N LEU A 100 -8.04 -9.66 12.19
CA LEU A 100 -7.85 -10.91 11.48
C LEU A 100 -6.41 -11.00 10.97
N TYR A 101 -5.93 -9.97 10.29
CA TYR A 101 -4.55 -9.93 9.77
C TYR A 101 -3.51 -10.00 10.91
N GLU A 102 -3.79 -9.38 12.06
CA GLU A 102 -2.96 -9.48 13.27
C GLU A 102 -2.89 -10.93 13.80
N ARG A 103 -4.03 -11.66 13.84
CA ARG A 103 -4.07 -13.08 14.21
C ARG A 103 -3.19 -13.95 13.30
N TYR A 104 -3.11 -13.59 12.03
CA TYR A 104 -2.25 -14.23 11.04
C TYR A 104 -0.81 -13.72 11.06
N LYS A 105 -0.45 -12.80 11.96
CA LYS A 105 0.88 -12.16 12.04
C LYS A 105 1.27 -11.47 10.74
N VAL A 106 0.29 -10.98 9.98
CA VAL A 106 0.49 -10.20 8.78
C VAL A 106 0.45 -8.73 9.17
N SER A 107 1.46 -7.95 8.83
CA SER A 107 1.43 -6.51 9.13
C SER A 107 0.49 -5.78 8.18
N LEU A 108 -0.10 -4.71 8.71
CA LEU A 108 -0.76 -3.71 7.90
C LEU A 108 0.26 -2.99 6.99
N PRO A 109 -0.19 -2.46 5.85
CA PRO A 109 0.63 -1.63 4.99
C PRO A 109 0.91 -0.27 5.65
N ASN A 110 2.19 0.07 5.81
CA ASN A 110 2.61 1.38 6.32
C ASN A 110 2.66 2.42 5.19
N GLY A 111 3.15 2.00 4.02
CA GLY A 111 3.10 2.82 2.83
C GLY A 111 3.10 2.04 1.52
N ILE A 112 2.64 2.71 0.47
CA ILE A 112 2.49 2.18 -0.87
C ILE A 112 3.21 3.13 -1.83
N LEU A 113 3.97 2.56 -2.76
CA LEU A 113 4.68 3.30 -3.79
C LEU A 113 4.01 3.10 -5.16
N PHE A 114 3.44 4.17 -5.68
CA PHE A 114 2.93 4.27 -7.03
C PHE A 114 4.05 4.71 -7.97
N TYR A 115 4.26 3.95 -9.04
CA TYR A 115 5.25 4.30 -10.06
C TYR A 115 4.72 4.10 -11.47
N GLY A 116 5.16 4.91 -12.41
CA GLY A 116 4.77 4.82 -13.82
C GLY A 116 4.90 6.14 -14.55
N PRO A 117 4.54 6.23 -15.84
CA PRO A 117 4.65 7.46 -16.60
C PRO A 117 3.76 8.61 -16.05
N PRO A 118 4.13 9.87 -16.28
CA PRO A 118 3.31 11.02 -15.88
C PRO A 118 1.96 11.01 -16.62
N GLY A 119 0.92 11.56 -15.99
CA GLY A 119 -0.41 11.65 -16.60
C GLY A 119 -1.26 10.37 -16.56
N CYS A 120 -0.78 9.28 -15.94
CA CYS A 120 -1.54 8.03 -15.79
C CYS A 120 -2.48 7.99 -14.57
N GLY A 121 -2.78 9.13 -13.95
CA GLY A 121 -3.78 9.20 -12.86
C GLY A 121 -3.32 8.70 -11.49
N LYS A 122 -2.00 8.69 -11.20
CA LYS A 122 -1.44 8.31 -9.88
C LYS A 122 -2.08 9.06 -8.71
N THR A 123 -2.19 10.37 -8.82
CA THR A 123 -2.85 11.24 -7.82
C THR A 123 -4.35 10.99 -7.76
N PHE A 124 -4.99 10.72 -8.90
CA PHE A 124 -6.43 10.48 -8.99
C PHE A 124 -6.84 9.19 -8.29
N ILE A 125 -6.13 8.08 -8.53
CA ILE A 125 -6.42 6.80 -7.88
C ILE A 125 -6.15 6.86 -6.37
N ALA A 126 -5.13 7.62 -5.93
CA ALA A 126 -4.86 7.84 -4.51
C ALA A 126 -6.01 8.59 -3.82
N ARG A 127 -6.54 9.63 -4.47
CA ARG A 127 -7.69 10.37 -3.96
C ARG A 127 -8.94 9.50 -3.89
N LYS A 128 -9.21 8.70 -4.92
CA LYS A 128 -10.34 7.76 -4.95
C LYS A 128 -10.24 6.69 -3.86
N LEU A 129 -9.04 6.21 -3.57
CA LEU A 129 -8.80 5.30 -2.46
C LEU A 129 -9.11 5.98 -1.10
N ALA A 130 -8.77 7.25 -0.94
CA ALA A 130 -9.07 8.01 0.27
C ALA A 130 -10.58 8.23 0.44
N ASP A 131 -11.27 8.61 -0.64
CA ASP A 131 -12.72 8.77 -0.66
C ASP A 131 -13.42 7.45 -0.31
N HIS A 132 -12.95 6.34 -0.87
CA HIS A 132 -13.48 5.00 -0.59
C HIS A 132 -13.30 4.59 0.88
N MET A 133 -12.11 4.83 1.43
CA MET A 133 -11.83 4.50 2.83
C MET A 133 -12.46 5.49 3.83
N ASP A 134 -13.04 6.60 3.35
CA ASP A 134 -13.45 7.74 4.17
C ASP A 134 -12.28 8.26 5.02
N PHE A 135 -11.09 8.35 4.43
CA PHE A 135 -9.88 8.85 5.09
C PHE A 135 -9.61 10.28 4.66
N TYR A 136 -9.11 11.10 5.59
CA TYR A 136 -8.71 12.46 5.24
C TYR A 136 -7.52 12.45 4.28
N PHE A 137 -7.64 13.12 3.14
CA PHE A 137 -6.59 13.15 2.13
C PHE A 137 -5.68 14.37 2.29
N VAL A 138 -4.44 14.13 2.71
CA VAL A 138 -3.38 15.15 2.76
C VAL A 138 -2.51 15.01 1.52
N GLU A 139 -2.52 16.01 0.64
CA GLU A 139 -1.72 16.02 -0.58
C GLU A 139 -0.53 16.97 -0.44
N ILE A 140 0.67 16.49 -0.75
CA ILE A 140 1.87 17.30 -0.83
C ILE A 140 2.23 17.45 -2.31
N LYS A 141 2.30 18.71 -2.76
CA LYS A 141 2.64 19.03 -4.14
C LYS A 141 4.13 19.31 -4.29
N PRO A 142 4.69 19.16 -5.51
CA PRO A 142 6.06 19.53 -5.82
C PRO A 142 6.43 20.97 -5.46
N SER A 143 5.48 21.90 -5.56
CA SER A 143 5.66 23.30 -5.15
C SER A 143 5.95 23.45 -3.66
N ASP A 144 5.34 22.59 -2.84
CA ASP A 144 5.55 22.60 -1.39
C ASP A 144 6.92 22.00 -1.06
N LEU A 145 7.36 21.02 -1.86
CA LEU A 145 8.71 20.46 -1.78
C LEU A 145 9.80 21.46 -2.20
N ALA A 146 9.54 22.34 -3.18
CA ALA A 146 10.48 23.39 -3.57
C ALA A 146 10.80 24.36 -2.41
N SER A 147 9.88 24.53 -1.45
CA SER A 147 10.10 25.36 -0.25
C SER A 147 11.05 24.73 0.78
N ILE A 148 11.24 23.41 0.74
CA ILE A 148 12.20 22.65 1.57
C ILE A 148 13.61 23.20 1.38
N TYR A 149 13.95 23.54 0.14
CA TYR A 149 15.28 24.06 -0.24
C TYR A 149 15.66 25.36 0.47
N VAL A 150 14.68 26.12 0.97
CA VAL A 150 14.91 27.46 1.53
C VAL A 150 14.74 27.50 3.06
N HIS A 151 13.91 26.63 3.66
CA HIS A 151 13.48 26.77 5.07
C HIS A 151 13.74 25.56 5.98
N GLY A 152 14.45 24.53 5.49
CA GLY A 152 14.84 23.35 6.28
C GLY A 152 13.84 22.20 6.18
N GLY A 153 14.20 21.16 5.42
CA GLY A 153 13.31 20.07 5.04
C GLY A 153 12.75 19.22 6.17
N GLN A 154 13.49 19.04 7.26
CA GLN A 154 13.05 18.23 8.40
C GLN A 154 11.81 18.79 9.09
N LYS A 155 11.73 20.12 9.26
CA LYS A 155 10.56 20.76 9.89
C LYS A 155 9.33 20.61 9.02
N LEU A 156 9.49 20.70 7.71
CA LEU A 156 8.38 20.52 6.78
C LEU A 156 7.85 19.08 6.85
N ILE A 157 8.74 18.08 6.78
CA ILE A 157 8.38 16.67 6.92
C ILE A 157 7.63 16.43 8.23
N GLY A 158 8.16 16.92 9.36
CA GLY A 158 7.49 16.81 10.65
C GLY A 158 6.08 17.43 10.63
N SER A 159 5.95 18.67 10.12
CA SER A 159 4.66 19.36 10.04
C SER A 159 3.64 18.66 9.14
N MET A 160 4.10 17.99 8.07
CA MET A 160 3.26 17.21 7.17
C MET A 160 2.67 15.99 7.86
N PHE A 161 3.52 15.24 8.59
CA PHE A 161 3.06 14.09 9.37
C PHE A 161 2.17 14.51 10.54
N ASP A 162 2.47 15.63 11.20
CA ASP A 162 1.63 16.19 12.25
C ASP A 162 0.24 16.60 11.72
N ALA A 163 0.17 17.18 10.51
CA ALA A 163 -1.08 17.52 9.87
C ALA A 163 -1.90 16.27 9.50
N ALA A 164 -1.24 15.22 9.02
CA ALA A 164 -1.88 13.93 8.76
C ALA A 164 -2.36 13.25 10.05
N GLU A 165 -1.57 13.30 11.12
CA GLU A 165 -1.91 12.73 12.42
C GLU A 165 -3.12 13.42 13.05
N LYS A 166 -3.19 14.76 12.99
CA LYS A 166 -4.33 15.53 13.50
C LYS A 166 -5.66 15.21 12.80
N ASN A 167 -5.60 14.82 11.53
CA ASN A 167 -6.76 14.47 10.72
C ASN A 167 -6.94 12.94 10.58
N SER A 168 -6.29 12.17 11.44
CA SER A 168 -6.32 10.71 11.39
C SER A 168 -7.74 10.14 11.65
N PRO A 169 -8.18 9.09 10.92
CA PRO A 169 -7.43 8.31 9.92
C PRO A 169 -7.25 9.07 8.60
N SER A 170 -6.02 9.06 8.09
CA SER A 170 -5.63 9.87 6.93
C SER A 170 -4.72 9.13 5.95
N ILE A 171 -4.79 9.57 4.70
CA ILE A 171 -3.84 9.21 3.64
C ILE A 171 -2.93 10.40 3.38
N LEU A 172 -1.63 10.21 3.61
CA LEU A 172 -0.60 11.18 3.24
C LEU A 172 -0.07 10.84 1.85
N PHE A 173 -0.47 11.62 0.85
CA PHE A 173 -0.02 11.48 -0.52
C PHE A 173 1.16 12.42 -0.80
N VAL A 174 2.29 11.85 -1.19
CA VAL A 174 3.50 12.56 -1.58
C VAL A 174 3.71 12.37 -3.07
N ASP A 175 3.45 13.41 -3.87
CA ASP A 175 3.82 13.39 -5.29
C ASP A 175 5.31 13.69 -5.45
N GLU A 176 5.91 13.19 -6.53
CA GLU A 176 7.35 13.28 -6.78
C GLU A 176 8.21 12.89 -5.57
N LEU A 177 7.90 11.72 -4.98
CA LEU A 177 8.59 11.23 -3.78
C LEU A 177 10.12 11.16 -3.97
N ASP A 178 10.60 10.94 -5.19
CA ASP A 178 12.03 10.97 -5.54
C ASP A 178 12.69 12.34 -5.32
N ALA A 179 11.94 13.44 -5.29
CA ALA A 179 12.45 14.75 -4.91
C ALA A 179 12.63 14.89 -3.39
N LEU A 180 11.79 14.22 -2.59
CA LEU A 180 11.85 14.24 -1.13
C LEU A 180 12.88 13.24 -0.58
N VAL A 181 12.97 12.06 -1.18
CA VAL A 181 13.86 10.97 -0.75
C VAL A 181 14.71 10.43 -1.89
N PRO A 182 15.61 11.25 -2.46
CA PRO A 182 16.45 10.85 -3.58
C PRO A 182 17.41 9.71 -3.19
N SER A 183 17.76 8.89 -4.18
CA SER A 183 18.74 7.82 -4.02
C SER A 183 20.09 8.39 -3.60
N ARG A 184 20.73 7.74 -2.63
CA ARG A 184 22.08 8.09 -2.13
C ARG A 184 23.20 7.54 -3.02
N GLU A 185 22.87 6.78 -4.06
CA GLU A 185 23.84 6.20 -5.00
C GLU A 185 24.22 7.25 -6.06
N GLY A 186 25.06 8.21 -5.67
CA GLY A 186 25.63 9.25 -6.51
C GLY A 186 26.50 10.21 -5.69
N ASP A 187 27.75 10.46 -6.12
CA ASP A 187 28.79 11.15 -5.33
C ASP A 187 28.49 12.63 -5.01
N ASP A 188 27.49 13.25 -5.64
CA ASP A 188 27.18 14.69 -5.52
C ASP A 188 25.84 15.01 -4.81
N VAL A 189 25.05 14.00 -4.42
CA VAL A 189 23.77 14.23 -3.72
C VAL A 189 24.07 14.40 -2.23
N GLY A 190 24.48 15.62 -1.91
CA GLY A 190 25.16 16.02 -0.68
C GLY A 190 24.48 15.67 0.63
N HIS A 191 25.28 15.78 1.70
CA HIS A 191 24.91 15.58 3.10
C HIS A 191 23.59 16.23 3.55
N HIS A 192 23.10 17.24 2.82
CA HIS A 192 21.82 17.90 3.04
C HIS A 192 20.66 16.90 3.06
N TYR A 193 20.40 16.16 1.96
CA TYR A 193 19.25 15.25 1.82
C TYR A 193 19.20 14.08 2.80
N ARG A 194 20.35 13.72 3.39
CA ARG A 194 20.41 12.60 4.35
C ARG A 194 19.56 12.88 5.59
N ALA A 195 19.50 14.13 6.01
CA ALA A 195 18.76 14.58 7.17
C ALA A 195 17.25 14.48 6.94
N GLU A 196 16.76 14.89 5.77
CA GLU A 196 15.36 14.75 5.36
C GLU A 196 14.94 13.30 5.18
N VAL A 197 15.76 12.49 4.47
CA VAL A 197 15.45 11.06 4.28
C VAL A 197 15.36 10.35 5.62
N ASN A 198 16.28 10.62 6.55
CA ASN A 198 16.24 10.00 7.86
C ASN A 198 15.00 10.40 8.65
N GLU A 199 14.60 11.68 8.62
CA GLU A 199 13.37 12.16 9.27
C GLU A 199 12.13 11.48 8.67
N PHE A 200 12.03 11.44 7.34
CA PHE A 200 10.94 10.74 6.65
C PHE A 200 10.88 9.27 7.05
N LEU A 201 12.03 8.59 7.14
CA LEU A 201 12.10 7.20 7.57
C LEU A 201 11.67 6.99 9.02
N VAL A 202 11.99 7.92 9.93
CA VAL A 202 11.55 7.87 11.33
C VAL A 202 10.03 7.96 11.39
N GLN A 203 9.45 9.00 10.77
CA GLN A 203 8.02 9.23 10.72
C GLN A 203 7.27 8.05 10.08
N LEU A 204 7.79 7.50 8.98
CA LEU A 204 7.18 6.39 8.26
C LEU A 204 7.11 5.09 9.08
N ASN A 205 8.04 4.86 10.02
CA ASN A 205 7.96 3.71 10.92
C ASN A 205 6.89 3.90 12.03
N GLU A 206 6.45 5.15 12.28
CA GLU A 206 5.45 5.48 13.29
C GLU A 206 4.03 5.64 12.70
N CYS A 207 3.91 5.82 11.39
CA CYS A 207 2.65 6.11 10.68
C CYS A 207 1.51 5.15 11.00
N SER A 208 1.80 3.85 11.05
CA SER A 208 0.77 2.84 11.35
C SER A 208 0.24 2.90 12.77
N LYS A 209 1.05 3.38 13.74
CA LYS A 209 0.57 3.64 15.10
C LYS A 209 -0.32 4.89 15.17
N LYS A 210 -0.13 5.81 14.22
CA LYS A 210 -0.83 7.10 14.11
C LYS A 210 -2.06 7.02 13.18
N ASP A 211 -2.42 5.83 12.71
CA ASP A 211 -3.52 5.61 11.74
C ASP A 211 -3.34 6.38 10.41
N ILE A 212 -2.08 6.57 9.99
CA ILE A 212 -1.69 7.21 8.73
C ILE A 212 -1.27 6.14 7.72
N LEU A 213 -1.79 6.23 6.49
CA LEU A 213 -1.30 5.49 5.33
C LEU A 213 -0.52 6.42 4.41
N VAL A 214 0.75 6.12 4.15
CA VAL A 214 1.58 6.93 3.25
C VAL A 214 1.52 6.39 1.83
N ILE A 215 1.16 7.22 0.85
CA ILE A 215 1.21 6.88 -0.57
C ILE A 215 2.22 7.79 -1.24
N GLY A 216 3.27 7.22 -1.79
CA GLY A 216 4.26 7.95 -2.59
C GLY A 216 4.00 7.74 -4.06
N ALA A 217 4.05 8.79 -4.87
CA ALA A 217 4.05 8.69 -6.32
C ALA A 217 5.41 9.11 -6.88
N THR A 218 5.89 8.38 -7.88
CA THR A 218 7.10 8.73 -8.62
C THR A 218 6.98 8.35 -10.09
N ASN A 219 7.77 8.98 -10.94
CA ASN A 219 7.96 8.53 -12.32
C ASN A 219 9.11 7.53 -12.44
N PHE A 220 10.07 7.55 -11.50
CA PHE A 220 11.30 6.77 -11.56
C PHE A 220 11.59 6.09 -10.22
N ILE A 221 11.15 4.83 -10.07
CA ILE A 221 11.37 4.05 -8.85
C ILE A 221 12.87 3.84 -8.50
N THR A 222 13.75 3.90 -9.50
CA THR A 222 15.20 3.82 -9.33
C THR A 222 15.80 5.02 -8.60
N ASN A 223 15.10 6.16 -8.62
CA ASN A 223 15.59 7.42 -8.05
C ASN A 223 15.25 7.56 -6.56
N ILE A 224 14.53 6.61 -5.97
CA ILE A 224 14.14 6.63 -4.56
C ILE A 224 15.16 5.86 -3.72
N ASP A 225 15.48 6.40 -2.54
CA ASP A 225 16.31 5.74 -1.54
C ASP A 225 15.87 4.30 -1.23
N ARG A 226 16.79 3.33 -1.36
CA ARG A 226 16.52 1.91 -1.12
C ARG A 226 16.00 1.61 0.29
N ALA A 227 16.37 2.41 1.29
CA ALA A 227 15.90 2.24 2.66
C ALA A 227 14.41 2.57 2.79
N VAL A 228 13.85 3.47 1.99
CA VAL A 228 12.39 3.75 1.95
C VAL A 228 11.63 2.57 1.36
N GLN A 229 12.21 1.91 0.37
CA GLN A 229 11.62 0.76 -0.33
C GLN A 229 11.71 -0.57 0.46
N ARG A 230 12.23 -0.55 1.69
CA ARG A 230 12.42 -1.78 2.49
C ARG A 230 11.09 -2.33 3.03
N PRO A 231 11.03 -3.64 3.32
CA PRO A 231 9.89 -4.27 3.98
C PRO A 231 9.48 -3.56 5.27
N GLY A 232 8.18 -3.38 5.49
CA GLY A 232 7.64 -2.63 6.63
C GLY A 232 7.67 -1.11 6.46
N ARG A 233 8.08 -0.61 5.29
CA ARG A 233 8.05 0.81 4.93
C ARG A 233 7.14 1.01 3.71
N MET A 234 7.72 1.34 2.54
CA MET A 234 7.01 1.39 1.26
C MET A 234 7.29 0.11 0.49
N ASP A 235 6.82 -1.02 1.02
CA ASP A 235 7.12 -2.35 0.51
C ASP A 235 6.21 -2.75 -0.67
N LYS A 236 5.01 -2.16 -0.75
CA LYS A 236 4.07 -2.38 -1.85
C LYS A 236 4.36 -1.41 -2.99
N LYS A 237 4.81 -1.95 -4.12
CA LYS A 237 5.11 -1.20 -5.35
C LYS A 237 4.05 -1.52 -6.37
N ILE A 238 3.30 -0.51 -6.81
CA ILE A 238 2.20 -0.68 -7.75
C ILE A 238 2.49 0.15 -8.99
N PHE A 239 2.55 -0.54 -10.14
CA PHE A 239 2.72 0.10 -11.43
C PHE A 239 1.40 0.69 -11.90
N ILE A 240 1.39 1.98 -12.21
CA ILE A 240 0.24 2.68 -12.78
C ILE A 240 0.64 3.12 -14.18
N GLY A 241 0.29 2.28 -15.14
CA GLY A 241 0.59 2.47 -16.55
C GLY A 241 -0.49 3.26 -17.31
N PRO A 242 -0.25 3.53 -18.61
CA PRO A 242 -1.28 4.08 -19.48
C PRO A 242 -2.48 3.13 -19.57
N PRO A 243 -3.70 3.66 -19.76
CA PRO A 243 -4.91 2.85 -19.83
C PRO A 243 -4.85 1.88 -21.01
N ASP A 244 -5.23 0.62 -20.76
CA ASP A 244 -5.41 -0.41 -21.77
C ASP A 244 -6.63 -0.12 -22.68
N PHE A 245 -6.93 -1.03 -23.62
CA PHE A 245 -8.04 -0.82 -24.55
C PHE A 245 -9.40 -0.70 -23.84
N GLU A 246 -9.65 -1.56 -22.86
CA GLU A 246 -10.91 -1.56 -22.09
C GLU A 246 -11.03 -0.28 -21.26
N ALA A 247 -9.95 0.08 -20.55
CA ALA A 247 -9.83 1.32 -19.79
C ALA A 247 -10.10 2.55 -20.66
N ARG A 248 -9.53 2.62 -21.87
CA ARG A 248 -9.78 3.72 -22.79
C ARG A 248 -11.24 3.79 -23.22
N ASN A 249 -11.87 2.65 -23.50
CA ASN A 249 -13.28 2.62 -23.89
C ASN A 249 -14.19 3.10 -22.75
N GLU A 250 -13.92 2.66 -21.52
CA GLU A 250 -14.63 3.14 -20.33
C GLU A 250 -14.42 4.64 -20.11
N LEU A 251 -13.18 5.13 -20.20
CA LEU A 251 -12.87 6.55 -20.06
C LEU A 251 -13.60 7.39 -21.11
N LEU A 252 -13.67 6.93 -22.37
CA LEU A 252 -14.44 7.62 -23.42
C LEU A 252 -15.92 7.69 -23.05
N HIS A 253 -16.52 6.61 -22.55
CA HIS A 253 -17.91 6.63 -22.10
C HIS A 253 -18.16 7.51 -20.87
N ILE A 254 -17.17 7.69 -20.00
CA ILE A 254 -17.26 8.56 -18.83
C ILE A 254 -17.18 10.04 -19.24
N PHE A 255 -16.25 10.40 -20.13
CA PHE A 255 -15.91 11.78 -20.46
C PHE A 255 -16.61 12.36 -21.70
N LEU A 256 -17.13 11.53 -22.61
CA LEU A 256 -17.81 11.97 -23.84
C LEU A 256 -19.34 11.85 -23.78
N LYS A 257 -19.92 11.79 -22.58
CA LYS A 257 -21.38 11.93 -22.41
C LYS A 257 -21.86 13.33 -22.73
#